data_AF-A0A7V9KBV0-F1
#
_entry.id   AF-A0A7V9KBV0-F1
#
_cell.length_a   1.000
_cell.length_b   1.000
_cell.length_c   1.000
_cell.angle_alpha   90.00
_cell.angle_beta   90.00
_cell.angle_gamma   90.00
#
_symmetry.space_group_name_H-M   'P 1'
#
loop_
_entity.id
_entity.type
_entity.pdbx_description
1 polymer ?
#
loop_
_entity_poly.entity_id
_entity_poly.type
_entity_poly.pdbx_seq_one_letter_code
_entity_poly.pdbx_strand_id
1 'polypeptide(L)'
;MNSPPIVSPQEWETAREKLLAKEKELTHARDALAAGRRRMPRMAVEKDYAFEGPNGPASLLDVFDGRRQLVVYRFFFEPGVA
;
A
#
# COMPACT_ATOMS: atom_id res chain seq x y z
N MET A 1 -14.22 -24.10 21.91
CA MET A 1 -13.47 -23.78 20.68
C MET A 1 -12.99 -25.09 20.09
N ASN A 2 -13.35 -25.40 18.85
CA ASN A 2 -12.90 -26.63 18.19
C ASN A 2 -11.60 -26.32 17.45
N SER A 3 -10.50 -26.90 17.92
CA SER A 3 -9.22 -26.82 17.21
C SER A 3 -9.27 -27.67 15.93
N PRO A 4 -8.49 -27.30 14.90
CA PRO A 4 -8.29 -28.14 13.72
C PRO A 4 -7.80 -29.54 14.11
N PRO A 5 -8.06 -30.58 13.30
CA PRO A 5 -7.62 -31.93 13.59
C PRO A 5 -6.09 -32.03 13.61
N ILE A 6 -5.56 -32.86 14.52
CA ILE A 6 -4.16 -33.29 14.50
C ILE A 6 -4.08 -34.43 13.47
N VAL A 7 -3.22 -34.27 12.47
CA VAL A 7 -3.10 -35.17 11.32
C VAL A 7 -1.68 -35.74 11.20
N SER A 8 -1.53 -36.75 10.34
CA SER A 8 -0.20 -37.29 10.01
C SER A 8 0.65 -36.30 9.19
N PRO A 9 1.98 -36.49 9.13
CA PRO A 9 2.85 -35.65 8.29
C PRO A 9 2.45 -35.64 6.81
N GLN A 10 2.00 -36.77 6.26
CA GLN A 10 1.64 -36.89 4.84
C GLN A 10 0.34 -36.15 4.51
N GLU A 11 -0.66 -36.22 5.39
CA GLU A 11 -1.90 -35.45 5.26
C GLU A 11 -1.63 -33.95 5.38
N TRP A 12 -0.74 -33.56 6.30
CA TRP A 12 -0.33 -32.18 6.47
C TRP A 12 0.38 -31.64 5.22
N GLU A 13 1.34 -32.38 4.66
CA GLU A 13 2.06 -31.96 3.45
C GLU A 13 1.09 -31.78 2.27
N THR A 14 0.18 -32.74 2.08
CA THR A 14 -0.86 -32.67 1.04
C THR A 14 -1.76 -31.44 1.22
N ALA A 15 -2.16 -31.12 2.45
CA ALA A 15 -2.96 -29.94 2.75
C ALA A 15 -2.17 -28.64 2.51
N ARG A 16 -0.89 -28.63 2.89
CA ARG A 16 0.02 -27.49 2.71
C ARG A 16 0.29 -27.21 1.23
N GLU A 17 0.51 -28.22 0.40
CA GLU A 17 0.72 -28.03 -1.04
C GLU A 17 -0.51 -27.40 -1.70
N LYS A 18 -1.72 -27.83 -1.32
CA LYS A 18 -2.97 -27.24 -1.78
C LYS A 18 -3.11 -25.77 -1.34
N LEU A 19 -2.69 -25.44 -0.13
CA LEU A 19 -2.70 -24.07 0.36
C LEU A 19 -1.66 -23.21 -0.38
N LEU A 20 -0.46 -23.73 -0.57
CA LEU A 20 0.63 -23.05 -1.26
C LEU A 20 0.25 -22.64 -2.69
N ALA A 21 -0.53 -23.48 -3.39
CA ALA A 21 -1.05 -23.11 -4.71
C ALA A 21 -1.91 -21.83 -4.64
N LYS A 22 -2.83 -21.74 -3.67
CA LYS A 22 -3.69 -20.56 -3.47
C LYS A 22 -2.88 -19.32 -3.06
N GLU A 23 -1.85 -19.50 -2.23
CA GLU A 23 -0.96 -18.41 -1.81
C GLU A 23 -0.16 -17.85 -2.99
N LYS A 24 0.29 -18.71 -3.91
CA LYS A 24 0.97 -18.29 -5.15
C LYS A 24 0.03 -17.51 -6.06
N GLU A 25 -1.20 -17.99 -6.25
CA GLU A 25 -2.22 -17.26 -7.02
C GLU A 25 -2.46 -15.85 -6.46
N LEU A 26 -2.62 -15.72 -5.14
CA LEU A 26 -2.75 -14.43 -4.48
C LEU A 26 -1.53 -13.53 -4.72
N THR A 27 -0.33 -14.10 -4.66
CA THR A 27 0.92 -13.38 -4.93
C THR A 27 0.94 -12.81 -6.35
N HIS A 28 0.66 -13.65 -7.36
CA HIS A 28 0.61 -13.22 -8.76
C HIS A 28 -0.46 -12.15 -9.00
N ALA A 29 -1.64 -12.29 -8.39
CA ALA A 29 -2.71 -11.29 -8.49
C ALA A 29 -2.29 -9.93 -7.90
N ARG A 30 -1.60 -9.93 -6.75
CA ARG A 30 -1.06 -8.71 -6.13
C ARG A 30 -0.01 -8.05 -7.02
N ASP A 31 0.87 -8.83 -7.63
CA ASP A 31 1.89 -8.32 -8.55
C ASP A 31 1.26 -7.70 -9.80
N ALA A 32 0.26 -8.34 -10.39
CA ALA A 32 -0.47 -7.82 -11.54
C ALA A 32 -1.14 -6.48 -11.20
N LEU A 33 -1.78 -6.37 -10.03
CA LEU A 33 -2.39 -5.13 -9.57
C LEU A 33 -1.35 -4.03 -9.33
N ALA A 34 -0.23 -4.35 -8.68
CA ALA A 34 0.87 -3.42 -8.45
C ALA A 34 1.45 -2.90 -9.77
N ALA A 35 1.62 -3.77 -10.76
CA ALA A 35 2.06 -3.41 -12.09
C ALA A 35 1.05 -2.49 -12.80
N GLY A 36 -0.26 -2.75 -12.65
CA GLY A 36 -1.32 -1.86 -13.11
C GLY A 36 -1.23 -0.46 -12.51
N ARG A 37 -1.06 -0.37 -11.18
CA ARG A 37 -0.91 0.92 -10.45
C ARG A 37 0.30 1.72 -10.94
N ARG A 38 1.44 1.09 -11.21
CA ARG A 38 2.64 1.77 -11.74
C ARG A 38 2.45 2.31 -13.16
N ARG A 39 1.55 1.70 -13.95
CA ARG A 39 1.22 2.11 -15.32
C ARG A 39 0.02 3.05 -15.41
N MET A 40 -0.58 3.43 -14.28
CA MET A 40 -1.68 4.38 -14.29
C MET A 40 -1.26 5.69 -14.98
N PRO A 41 -2.10 6.23 -15.87
CA PRO A 41 -1.85 7.54 -16.46
C PRO A 41 -1.62 8.60 -15.39
N ARG A 42 -0.66 9.49 -15.64
CA ARG A 42 -0.38 10.64 -14.79
C ARG A 42 -1.20 11.82 -15.30
N MET A 43 -1.70 12.63 -14.37
CA MET A 43 -2.36 13.89 -14.67
C MET A 43 -1.47 15.04 -14.21
N ALA A 44 -1.43 16.12 -14.99
CA ALA A 44 -0.80 17.36 -14.54
C ALA A 44 -1.58 17.91 -13.33
N VAL A 45 -0.85 18.42 -12.34
CA VAL A 45 -1.46 19.19 -11.25
C VAL A 45 -1.55 20.63 -11.72
N GLU A 46 -2.73 21.05 -12.13
CA GLU A 46 -2.97 22.41 -12.64
C GLU A 46 -3.39 23.38 -11.53
N LYS A 47 -3.81 22.86 -10.38
CA LYS A 47 -4.27 23.68 -9.27
C LYS A 47 -3.08 24.27 -8.50
N ASP A 48 -3.15 25.57 -8.26
CA ASP A 48 -2.24 26.28 -7.35
C ASP A 48 -2.60 25.97 -5.90
N TYR A 49 -1.96 24.95 -5.33
CA TYR A 49 -2.12 24.61 -3.92
C TYR A 49 -1.29 25.53 -3.03
N ALA A 50 -1.92 26.00 -1.96
CA ALA A 50 -1.26 26.64 -0.83
C ALA A 50 -1.30 25.71 0.39
N PHE A 51 -0.19 25.65 1.11
CA PHE A 51 0.01 24.86 2.31
C PHE A 51 0.48 25.76 3.44
N GLU A 52 0.17 25.37 4.68
CA GLU A 52 0.77 25.96 5.87
C GLU A 52 1.99 25.12 6.27
N GLY A 53 3.17 25.74 6.23
CA GLY A 53 4.43 25.12 6.61
C GLY A 53 5.05 25.76 7.86
N PRO A 54 6.13 25.16 8.40
CA PRO A 54 6.82 25.68 9.58
C PRO A 54 7.42 27.08 9.38
N ASN A 55 7.64 27.49 8.13
CA ASN A 55 8.18 28.80 7.76
C ASN A 55 7.11 29.75 7.20
N GLY A 56 5.82 29.43 7.39
CA GLY A 56 4.69 30.16 6.82
C GLY A 56 4.10 29.49 5.57
N PRO A 57 3.32 30.24 4.76
CA PRO A 57 2.67 29.71 3.55
C PRO A 57 3.67 29.17 2.52
N ALA A 58 3.33 28.06 1.85
CA ALA A 58 4.15 27.42 0.83
C ALA A 58 3.30 26.94 -0.37
N SER A 59 3.84 27.00 -1.58
CA SER A 59 3.24 26.39 -2.77
C SER A 59 3.53 24.89 -2.84
N LEU A 60 2.85 24.14 -3.71
CA LEU A 60 3.17 22.72 -3.95
C LEU A 60 4.64 22.51 -4.38
N LEU A 61 5.20 23.42 -5.17
CA LEU A 61 6.59 23.31 -5.63
C LEU A 61 7.58 23.53 -4.49
N ASP A 62 7.28 24.43 -3.57
CA ASP A 62 8.14 24.69 -2.41
C ASP A 62 8.28 23.45 -1.52
N VAL A 63 7.22 22.64 -1.40
CA VAL A 63 7.24 21.38 -0.62
C VAL A 63 8.25 20.36 -1.16
N PHE A 64 8.67 20.48 -2.43
CA PHE A 64 9.71 19.60 -2.99
C PHE A 64 11.10 19.90 -2.44
N ASP A 65 11.35 21.11 -1.92
CA ASP A 65 12.63 21.51 -1.33
C ASP A 65 13.84 21.15 -2.23
N GLY A 66 13.74 21.52 -3.52
CA GLY A 66 14.76 21.26 -4.54
C GLY A 66 14.86 19.80 -5.01
N ARG A 67 14.03 18.88 -4.52
CA ARG A 67 14.02 17.46 -4.90
C ARG A 67 13.17 17.23 -6.16
N ARG A 68 13.42 16.10 -6.83
CA ARG A 68 12.67 15.70 -8.04
C ARG A 68 11.39 14.90 -7.76
N GLN A 69 11.18 14.48 -6.51
CA GLN A 69 10.07 13.62 -6.13
C GLN A 69 9.61 13.98 -4.73
N LEU A 70 8.31 14.18 -4.59
CA LEU A 70 7.62 14.32 -3.32
C LEU A 70 6.87 13.02 -3.03
N VAL A 71 7.08 12.46 -1.83
CA VAL A 71 6.29 11.32 -1.32
C VAL A 71 5.35 11.85 -0.26
N VAL A 72 4.04 11.76 -0.52
CA VAL A 72 3.02 12.24 0.40
C VAL A 72 2.52 11.06 1.23
N TYR A 73 2.69 11.15 2.55
CA TYR A 73 2.02 10.27 3.49
C TYR A 73 0.83 11.02 4.09
N ARG A 74 -0.38 10.48 3.91
CA ARG A 74 -1.59 11.06 4.48
C ARG A 74 -2.05 10.18 5.63
N PHE A 75 -2.01 10.74 6.83
CA PHE A 75 -2.57 10.14 8.03
C PHE A 75 -3.82 10.92 8.44
N PHE A 76 -4.90 10.21 8.73
CA PHE A 76 -6.13 10.82 9.24
C PHE A 76 -6.21 10.54 10.74
N PHE A 77 -6.26 11.60 11.55
CA PHE A 77 -6.69 11.51 12.94
C PHE A 77 -8.20 11.72 12.99
N GLU A 78 -8.92 10.80 13.62
CA GLU A 78 -10.28 11.06 14.06
C GLU A 78 -10.26 11.94 15.32
N PRO A 79 -11.28 12.80 15.54
CA PRO A 79 -11.38 13.54 16.78
C PRO A 79 -11.33 12.60 18.00
N GLY A 80 -10.36 12.81 18.89
CA GLY A 80 -10.23 12.04 20.14
C GLY A 80 -9.12 10.96 20.15
N VAL A 81 -8.35 10.79 19.07
CA VAL A 81 -7.13 9.97 19.08
C VAL A 81 -5.98 10.85 19.58
N ALA A 82 -5.50 10.57 20.80
CA ALA A 82 -4.38 11.25 21.47
C ALA A 82 -3.01 10.82 20.93
#